data_AF-A0A3C1LFL1-F1
#
_entry.id   AF-A0A3C1LFL1-F1
#
_cell.length_a   1.000
_cell.length_b   1.000
_cell.length_c   1.000
_cell.angle_alpha   90.00
_cell.angle_beta   90.00
_cell.angle_gamma   90.00
#
_symmetry.space_group_name_H-M   'P 1'
#
loop_
_entity.id
_entity.type
_entity.pdbx_description
1 polymer ?
#
loop_
_entity_poly.entity_id
_entity_poly.type
_entity_poly.pdbx_seq_one_letter_code
_entity_poly.pdbx_strand_id
1 'polypeptide(L)'
;MKHCSNCGTKIAESYKFCTICGNSLQKLEFEQSNELTIKDVKSNNESVEPKIINLLMGSVTDIQGNLKYGYVNEGGDWVIQPLFDEIFRCQHSNTFCKGRINNKWGIVDHQGNWILQAIYDGIEEIKDTLYKVNVNNKWGIVDHQGNWILQAIYDGIEEFQDTWYKVSVNSKWGIVNHQGNWIL
;
A
#
# COMPACT_ATOMS: atom_id res chain seq x y z
N MET A 1 25.02 -11.32 -2.73
CA MET A 1 23.83 -11.63 -1.91
C MET A 1 23.85 -10.70 -0.72
N LYS A 2 22.68 -10.21 -0.31
CA LYS A 2 22.51 -9.33 0.85
C LYS A 2 21.67 -9.98 1.95
N HIS A 3 21.70 -9.39 3.14
CA HIS A 3 20.92 -9.83 4.29
C HIS A 3 19.80 -8.85 4.61
N CYS A 4 18.62 -9.35 4.96
CA CYS A 4 17.55 -8.50 5.49
C CYS A 4 17.91 -8.02 6.89
N SER A 5 17.92 -6.70 7.11
CA SER A 5 18.19 -6.11 8.43
C SER A 5 17.09 -6.40 9.47
N ASN A 6 15.88 -6.73 9.02
CA ASN A 6 14.76 -7.02 9.92
C ASN A 6 14.70 -8.51 10.34
N CYS A 7 14.92 -9.46 9.43
CA CYS A 7 14.76 -10.90 9.73
C CYS A 7 16.01 -11.77 9.44
N GLY A 8 17.12 -11.19 8.99
CA GLY A 8 18.40 -11.88 8.77
C GLY A 8 18.49 -12.76 7.51
N THR A 9 17.39 -12.98 6.78
CA THR A 9 17.34 -13.84 5.59
C THR A 9 18.35 -13.40 4.53
N LYS A 10 19.05 -14.37 3.91
CA LYS A 10 19.92 -14.18 2.74
C LYS A 10 19.09 -14.05 1.47
N ILE A 11 19.35 -13.00 0.69
CA ILE A 11 18.54 -12.63 -0.48
C ILE A 11 19.46 -12.27 -1.65
N ALA A 12 19.02 -12.59 -2.87
CA ALA A 12 19.70 -12.17 -4.08
C ALA A 12 19.77 -10.64 -4.20
N GLU A 13 20.83 -10.11 -4.82
CA GLU A 13 21.05 -8.66 -4.92
C GLU A 13 19.92 -7.93 -5.66
N SER A 14 19.31 -8.61 -6.66
CA SER A 14 18.25 -8.08 -7.51
C SER A 14 16.93 -7.77 -6.77
N TYR A 15 16.74 -8.29 -5.55
CA TYR A 15 15.49 -8.10 -4.82
C TYR A 15 15.45 -6.74 -4.12
N LYS A 16 14.38 -5.99 -4.34
CA LYS A 16 14.12 -4.73 -3.65
C LYS A 16 13.65 -4.92 -2.19
N PHE A 17 12.94 -6.01 -1.92
CA PHE A 17 12.31 -6.29 -0.61
C PHE A 17 12.62 -7.70 -0.12
N CYS A 18 12.50 -7.87 1.20
CA CYS A 18 12.69 -9.16 1.83
C CYS A 18 11.59 -10.15 1.43
N THR A 19 11.98 -11.31 0.91
CA THR A 19 11.05 -12.41 0.54
C THR A 19 10.34 -13.05 1.73
N ILE A 20 10.79 -12.77 2.96
CA ILE A 20 10.23 -13.36 4.19
C ILE A 20 9.37 -12.36 4.96
N CYS A 21 9.87 -11.13 5.17
CA CYS A 21 9.19 -10.14 6.00
C CYS A 21 8.74 -8.88 5.24
N GLY A 22 8.96 -8.81 3.92
CA GLY A 22 8.60 -7.65 3.10
C GLY A 22 9.45 -6.40 3.33
N ASN A 23 10.34 -6.38 4.32
CA ASN A 23 11.16 -5.20 4.65
C ASN A 23 11.98 -4.72 3.45
N SER A 24 12.09 -3.40 3.27
CA SER A 24 12.94 -2.81 2.23
C SER A 24 14.41 -3.24 2.39
N LEU A 25 15.03 -3.64 1.27
CA LEU A 25 16.44 -4.02 1.19
C LEU A 25 17.28 -2.94 0.48
N GLN A 26 16.69 -1.79 0.20
CA GLN A 26 17.36 -0.63 -0.37
C GLN A 26 17.28 0.50 0.68
N LYS A 27 18.40 1.20 0.90
CA LYS A 27 18.32 2.54 1.53
C LYS A 27 17.51 3.41 0.57
N LEU A 28 16.41 3.97 1.05
CA LEU A 28 15.73 5.04 0.34
C LEU A 28 16.70 6.21 0.30
N GLU A 29 17.43 6.36 -0.81
CA GLU A 29 18.04 7.63 -1.15
C GLU A 29 16.88 8.54 -1.56
N PHE A 30 16.38 9.32 -0.60
CA PHE A 30 15.59 10.49 -0.93
C PHE A 30 16.53 11.42 -1.70
N GLU A 31 16.49 11.36 -3.03
CA GLU A 31 16.91 12.51 -3.82
C GLU A 31 16.08 13.70 -3.30
N GLN A 32 16.76 14.70 -2.75
CA GLN A 32 16.16 15.99 -2.46
C GLN A 32 15.67 16.54 -3.80
N SER A 33 14.42 16.27 -4.15
CA SER A 33 13.80 16.89 -5.31
C SER A 33 13.65 18.38 -4.99
N ASN A 34 14.44 19.16 -5.73
CA ASN A 34 14.41 20.61 -5.83
C ASN A 34 13.03 21.20 -5.53
N GLU A 35 13.01 22.26 -4.71
CA GLU A 35 11.89 23.20 -4.63
C GLU A 35 11.50 23.65 -6.04
N LEU A 36 10.40 23.10 -6.56
CA LEU A 36 9.71 23.69 -7.70
C LEU A 36 9.10 25.00 -7.20
N THR A 37 9.80 26.11 -7.43
CA THR A 37 9.19 27.44 -7.30
C THR A 37 7.95 27.51 -8.18
N ILE A 38 6.85 28.04 -7.64
CA ILE A 38 5.48 28.10 -8.21
C ILE A 38 5.37 28.83 -9.58
N LYS A 39 6.48 29.17 -10.25
CA LYS A 39 6.48 29.98 -11.47
C LYS A 39 6.44 29.20 -12.81
N ASP A 40 6.54 27.87 -12.82
CA ASP A 40 6.57 27.10 -14.07
C ASP A 40 5.41 26.12 -14.28
N VAL A 41 4.35 26.17 -13.46
CA VAL A 41 3.12 25.41 -13.71
C VAL A 41 2.31 26.11 -14.80
N LYS A 42 2.66 25.85 -16.08
CA LYS A 42 1.69 26.00 -17.16
C LYS A 42 0.62 24.94 -16.94
N SER A 43 -0.62 25.40 -16.76
CA SER A 43 -1.82 24.57 -16.62
C SER A 43 -2.09 23.80 -17.90
N ASN A 44 -1.39 22.68 -18.09
CA ASN A 44 -1.81 21.66 -19.04
C ASN A 44 -2.71 20.70 -18.29
N ASN A 45 -3.99 21.07 -18.20
CA ASN A 45 -5.08 20.14 -17.86
C ASN A 45 -5.30 19.18 -19.03
N GLU A 46 -4.30 18.34 -19.31
CA GLU A 46 -4.52 17.12 -20.09
C GLU A 46 -4.82 16.01 -19.09
N SER A 47 -6.05 15.49 -19.15
CA SER A 47 -6.41 14.24 -18.50
C SER A 47 -5.48 13.14 -18.99
N VAL A 48 -4.43 12.83 -18.22
CA VAL A 48 -3.56 11.70 -18.50
C VAL A 48 -4.39 10.44 -18.31
N GLU A 49 -4.87 9.88 -19.43
CA GLU A 49 -5.61 8.63 -19.42
C GLU A 49 -4.75 7.54 -18.75
N PRO A 50 -5.33 6.71 -17.86
CA PRO A 50 -4.58 5.67 -17.20
C PRO A 50 -4.03 4.71 -18.25
N LYS A 51 -2.70 4.67 -18.37
CA LYS A 51 -2.03 3.72 -19.25
C LYS A 51 -2.27 2.32 -18.66
N ILE A 52 -2.91 1.44 -19.44
CA ILE A 52 -2.94 0.01 -19.10
C ILE A 52 -1.48 -0.44 -19.01
N ILE A 53 -1.10 -1.02 -17.88
CA ILE A 53 0.23 -1.61 -17.75
C ILE A 53 0.06 -3.09 -18.10
N ASN A 54 0.75 -3.54 -19.15
CA ASN A 54 0.79 -4.93 -19.56
C ASN A 54 1.68 -5.74 -18.59
N LEU A 55 1.19 -5.89 -17.36
CA LEU A 55 1.78 -6.75 -16.35
C LEU A 55 1.01 -8.06 -16.29
N LEU A 56 1.75 -9.16 -16.39
CA LEU A 56 1.20 -10.50 -16.24
C LEU A 56 1.48 -11.00 -14.83
N MET A 57 0.46 -11.53 -14.16
CA MET A 57 0.64 -12.13 -12.85
C MET A 57 1.50 -13.39 -12.99
N GLY A 58 2.63 -13.41 -12.31
CA GLY A 58 3.53 -14.55 -12.21
C GLY A 58 3.51 -15.15 -10.82
N SER A 59 3.96 -16.39 -10.69
CA SER A 59 4.12 -17.04 -9.39
C SER A 59 5.38 -17.90 -9.33
N VAL A 60 5.91 -18.08 -8.11
CA VAL A 60 7.02 -18.98 -7.79
C VAL A 60 6.71 -19.72 -6.50
N THR A 61 7.33 -20.87 -6.29
CA THR A 61 7.26 -21.58 -5.02
C THR A 61 8.44 -21.21 -4.15
N ASP A 62 8.20 -20.78 -2.91
CA ASP A 62 9.26 -20.50 -1.94
C ASP A 62 9.90 -21.79 -1.40
N ILE A 63 10.93 -21.65 -0.57
CA ILE A 63 11.67 -22.81 -0.03
C ILE A 63 10.82 -23.65 0.95
N GLN A 64 9.71 -23.11 1.45
CA GLN A 64 8.75 -23.81 2.31
C GLN A 64 7.65 -24.51 1.50
N GLY A 65 7.63 -24.36 0.17
CA GLY A 65 6.61 -24.95 -0.68
C GLY A 65 5.37 -24.07 -0.88
N ASN A 66 5.38 -22.81 -0.42
CA ASN A 66 4.25 -21.90 -0.60
C ASN A 66 4.34 -21.15 -1.92
N LEU A 67 3.19 -20.93 -2.55
CA LEU A 67 3.10 -20.13 -3.76
C LEU A 67 3.19 -18.64 -3.40
N LYS A 68 4.08 -17.91 -4.08
CA LYS A 68 4.26 -16.47 -3.96
C LYS A 68 3.99 -15.82 -5.31
N TYR A 69 3.27 -14.71 -5.30
CA TYR A 69 2.79 -14.01 -6.48
C TYR A 69 3.45 -12.65 -6.65
N GLY A 70 3.63 -12.26 -7.91
CA GLY A 70 4.15 -10.97 -8.34
C GLY A 70 3.71 -10.67 -9.77
N TYR A 71 4.36 -9.70 -10.42
CA TYR A 71 4.04 -9.31 -11.78
C TYR A 71 5.28 -9.17 -12.64
N VAL A 72 5.21 -9.69 -13.86
CA VAL A 72 6.26 -9.60 -14.88
C VAL A 72 5.83 -8.68 -16.02
N ASN A 73 6.79 -8.05 -16.66
CA ASN A 73 6.58 -7.37 -17.94
C ASN A 73 6.43 -8.39 -19.09
N GLU A 74 6.17 -7.90 -20.31
CA GLU A 74 6.05 -8.75 -21.52
C GLU A 74 7.33 -9.54 -21.85
N GLY A 75 8.49 -9.05 -21.41
CA GLY A 75 9.77 -9.74 -21.55
C GLY A 75 9.98 -10.88 -20.54
N GLY A 76 9.08 -11.03 -19.55
CA GLY A 76 9.19 -12.01 -18.48
C GLY A 76 10.02 -11.55 -17.28
N ASP A 77 10.50 -10.30 -17.26
CA ASP A 77 11.23 -9.75 -16.12
C ASP A 77 10.28 -9.32 -15.01
N TRP A 78 10.63 -9.62 -13.76
CA TRP A 78 9.88 -9.21 -12.58
C TRP A 78 9.88 -7.69 -12.38
N VAL A 79 8.70 -7.08 -12.47
CA VAL A 79 8.46 -5.68 -12.10
C VAL A 79 8.06 -5.60 -10.63
N ILE A 80 7.07 -6.41 -10.24
CA ILE A 80 6.71 -6.63 -8.83
C ILE A 80 7.22 -8.02 -8.46
N GLN A 81 8.17 -8.06 -7.53
CA GLN A 81 8.79 -9.31 -7.10
C GLN A 81 7.74 -10.28 -6.51
N PRO A 82 7.90 -11.60 -6.69
CA PRO A 82 6.94 -12.57 -6.21
C PRO A 82 7.09 -12.79 -4.70
N LEU A 83 6.52 -11.87 -3.92
CA LEU A 83 6.66 -11.78 -2.46
C LEU A 83 5.36 -12.11 -1.73
N PHE A 84 4.24 -12.01 -2.44
CA PHE A 84 2.92 -11.92 -1.84
C PHE A 84 2.24 -13.28 -1.80
N ASP A 85 1.57 -13.59 -0.71
CA ASP A 85 0.65 -14.72 -0.63
C ASP A 85 -0.58 -14.47 -1.54
N GLU A 86 -0.98 -13.21 -1.65
CA GLU A 86 -2.03 -12.73 -2.55
C GLU A 86 -1.70 -11.30 -3.00
N ILE A 87 -1.94 -10.97 -4.27
CA ILE A 87 -1.81 -9.60 -4.78
C ILE A 87 -2.88 -9.31 -5.83
N PHE A 88 -3.53 -8.16 -5.73
CA PHE A 88 -4.65 -7.78 -6.59
C PHE A 88 -4.58 -6.31 -7.02
N ARG A 89 -5.40 -5.94 -8.02
CA ARG A 89 -5.62 -4.57 -8.51
C ARG A 89 -4.40 -3.89 -9.13
N CYS A 90 -3.47 -4.65 -9.71
CA CYS A 90 -2.26 -4.12 -10.37
C CYS A 90 -2.40 -3.81 -11.86
N GLN A 91 -3.62 -3.77 -12.40
CA GLN A 91 -3.85 -3.77 -13.86
C GLN A 91 -3.81 -2.37 -14.50
N HIS A 92 -3.90 -1.30 -13.69
CA HIS A 92 -3.88 0.07 -14.19
C HIS A 92 -2.77 0.89 -13.53
N SER A 93 -2.15 1.79 -14.28
CA SER A 93 -1.06 2.65 -13.79
C SER A 93 -1.47 3.64 -12.72
N ASN A 94 -2.75 3.98 -12.66
CA ASN A 94 -3.35 4.86 -11.65
C ASN A 94 -3.92 4.10 -10.44
N THR A 95 -3.83 2.77 -10.40
CA THR A 95 -4.33 1.97 -9.28
C THR A 95 -3.17 1.34 -8.52
N PHE A 96 -3.29 1.31 -7.20
CA PHE A 96 -2.32 0.64 -6.36
C PHE A 96 -2.65 -0.84 -6.17
N CYS A 97 -1.60 -1.63 -5.97
CA CYS A 97 -1.69 -3.06 -5.74
C CYS A 97 -1.94 -3.34 -4.26
N LYS A 98 -3.02 -4.04 -3.95
CA LYS A 98 -3.26 -4.57 -2.60
C LYS A 98 -2.58 -5.93 -2.47
N GLY A 99 -1.59 -6.04 -1.60
CA GLY A 99 -0.78 -7.25 -1.41
C GLY A 99 -0.86 -7.78 0.02
N ARG A 100 -0.81 -9.11 0.18
CA ARG A 100 -0.79 -9.80 1.47
C ARG A 100 0.50 -10.58 1.67
N ILE A 101 1.11 -10.46 2.86
CA ILE A 101 2.28 -11.23 3.29
C ILE A 101 2.02 -11.67 4.74
N ASN A 102 2.13 -12.97 5.02
CA ASN A 102 1.99 -13.54 6.36
C ASN A 102 0.70 -13.08 7.07
N ASN A 103 -0.43 -13.13 6.36
CA ASN A 103 -1.75 -12.65 6.82
C ASN A 103 -1.88 -11.14 7.08
N LYS A 104 -0.86 -10.33 6.75
CA LYS A 104 -0.93 -8.87 6.84
C LYS A 104 -1.03 -8.25 5.46
N TRP A 105 -1.85 -7.22 5.34
CA TRP A 105 -2.10 -6.49 4.10
C TRP A 105 -1.32 -5.18 4.05
N GLY A 106 -0.89 -4.83 2.85
CA GLY A 106 -0.27 -3.55 2.51
C GLY A 106 -0.58 -3.16 1.07
N ILE A 107 -0.03 -2.02 0.66
CA ILE A 107 -0.21 -1.43 -0.67
C ILE A 107 1.17 -1.22 -1.30
N VAL A 108 1.32 -1.64 -2.54
CA VAL A 108 2.49 -1.31 -3.38
C VAL A 108 2.08 -0.57 -4.64
N ASP A 109 2.99 0.24 -5.17
CA ASP A 109 2.83 0.84 -6.50
C ASP A 109 3.05 -0.19 -7.62
N HIS A 110 2.85 0.24 -8.87
CA HIS A 110 3.03 -0.60 -10.07
C HIS A 110 4.49 -0.98 -10.35
N GLN A 111 5.45 -0.42 -9.62
CA GLN A 111 6.89 -0.74 -9.68
C GLN A 111 7.33 -1.64 -8.51
N GLY A 112 6.35 -2.06 -7.69
CA GLY A 112 6.52 -2.91 -6.52
C GLY A 112 7.00 -2.18 -5.28
N ASN A 113 7.09 -0.86 -5.28
CA ASN A 113 7.53 -0.10 -4.11
C ASN A 113 6.40 -0.01 -3.07
N TRP A 114 6.74 -0.18 -1.79
CA TRP A 114 5.76 -0.03 -0.71
C TRP A 114 5.24 1.40 -0.61
N ILE A 115 3.92 1.54 -0.64
CA ILE A 115 3.19 2.73 -0.21
C ILE A 115 2.80 2.54 1.25
N LEU A 116 2.19 1.39 1.56
CA LEU A 116 1.86 0.98 2.91
C LEU A 116 2.38 -0.43 3.13
N GLN A 117 3.27 -0.61 4.11
CA GLN A 117 3.82 -1.94 4.40
C GLN A 117 2.73 -2.94 4.80
N ALA A 118 2.98 -4.23 4.54
CA ALA A 118 2.09 -5.31 4.94
C ALA A 118 2.12 -5.56 6.46
N ILE A 119 1.50 -4.66 7.22
CA ILE A 119 1.43 -4.71 8.69
C ILE A 119 0.00 -4.69 9.23
N TYR A 120 -1.00 -4.44 8.36
CA TYR A 120 -2.40 -4.28 8.75
C TYR A 120 -3.15 -5.62 8.65
N ASP A 121 -4.11 -5.88 9.54
CA ASP A 121 -4.98 -7.06 9.47
C ASP A 121 -5.98 -6.97 8.32
N GLY A 122 -6.28 -5.75 7.88
CA GLY A 122 -7.13 -5.45 6.74
C GLY A 122 -6.82 -4.07 6.21
N ILE A 123 -7.03 -3.86 4.91
CA ILE A 123 -6.85 -2.57 4.25
C ILE A 123 -7.87 -2.41 3.12
N GLU A 124 -8.44 -1.24 3.02
CA GLU A 124 -9.40 -0.85 2.00
C GLU A 124 -9.15 0.61 1.62
N GLU A 125 -9.06 0.89 0.34
CA GLU A 125 -9.04 2.26 -0.17
C GLU A 125 -10.45 2.84 -0.08
N ILE A 126 -10.57 4.02 0.53
CA ILE A 126 -11.85 4.70 0.74
C ILE A 126 -11.98 5.94 -0.14
N LYS A 127 -10.89 6.69 -0.31
CA LYS A 127 -10.81 7.87 -1.18
C LYS A 127 -9.41 7.95 -1.76
N ASP A 128 -9.22 8.69 -2.85
CA ASP A 128 -7.90 8.91 -3.44
C ASP A 128 -6.86 9.19 -2.35
N THR A 129 -5.87 8.31 -2.21
CA THR A 129 -4.77 8.37 -1.25
C THR A 129 -5.10 8.16 0.25
N LEU A 130 -6.34 7.78 0.59
CA LEU A 130 -6.77 7.43 1.94
C LEU A 130 -7.17 5.96 2.06
N TYR A 131 -6.69 5.32 3.14
CA TYR A 131 -6.91 3.91 3.39
C TYR A 131 -7.53 3.68 4.75
N LYS A 132 -8.65 2.98 4.77
CA LYS A 132 -9.23 2.38 5.96
C LYS A 132 -8.42 1.12 6.29
N VAL A 133 -7.82 1.07 7.47
CA VAL A 133 -6.94 -0.02 7.92
C VAL A 133 -7.45 -0.67 9.19
N ASN A 134 -7.32 -1.99 9.29
CA ASN A 134 -7.63 -2.76 10.49
C ASN A 134 -6.33 -3.13 11.22
N VAL A 135 -6.31 -2.89 12.53
CA VAL A 135 -5.25 -3.31 13.44
C VAL A 135 -5.91 -3.89 14.68
N ASN A 136 -5.66 -5.17 14.98
CA ASN A 136 -6.20 -5.86 16.15
C ASN A 136 -7.72 -5.74 16.28
N ASN A 137 -8.45 -5.97 15.18
CA ASN A 137 -9.91 -5.86 15.08
C ASN A 137 -10.49 -4.45 15.25
N LYS A 138 -9.66 -3.41 15.25
CA LYS A 138 -10.10 -2.01 15.25
C LYS A 138 -9.75 -1.35 13.93
N TRP A 139 -10.64 -0.51 13.45
CA TRP A 139 -10.50 0.25 12.21
C TRP A 139 -10.05 1.66 12.49
N GLY A 140 -9.16 2.16 11.62
CA GLY A 140 -8.69 3.54 11.54
C GLY A 140 -8.49 3.95 10.09
N ILE A 141 -8.02 5.18 9.88
CA ILE A 141 -7.71 5.73 8.56
C ILE A 141 -6.27 6.22 8.56
N VAL A 142 -5.52 5.85 7.52
CA VAL A 142 -4.19 6.37 7.23
C VAL A 142 -4.16 7.02 5.85
N ASP A 143 -3.24 7.96 5.65
CA ASP A 143 -2.90 8.45 4.32
C ASP A 143 -1.93 7.49 3.59
N HIS A 144 -1.59 7.80 2.34
CA HIS A 144 -0.63 7.05 1.51
C HIS A 144 0.81 7.04 2.05
N GLN A 145 1.13 7.87 3.03
CA GLN A 145 2.43 7.86 3.72
C GLN A 145 2.39 7.01 4.99
N GLY A 146 1.22 6.50 5.37
CA GLY A 146 0.99 5.76 6.60
C GLY A 146 0.76 6.63 7.83
N ASN A 147 0.58 7.95 7.65
CA ASN A 147 0.22 8.84 8.76
C ASN A 147 -1.23 8.59 9.16
N TRP A 148 -1.47 8.52 10.46
CA TRP A 148 -2.82 8.35 11.00
C TRP A 148 -3.65 9.61 10.83
N ILE A 149 -4.77 9.49 10.13
CA ILE A 149 -5.87 10.47 10.13
C ILE A 149 -6.83 10.14 11.27
N LEU A 150 -7.22 8.87 11.39
CA LEU A 150 -8.01 8.35 12.50
C LEU A 150 -7.33 7.12 13.08
N GLN A 151 -7.02 7.12 14.36
CA GLN A 151 -6.43 5.96 15.04
C GLN A 151 -7.34 4.74 14.95
N ALA A 152 -6.74 3.55 14.93
CA ALA A 152 -7.45 2.28 14.91
C ALA A 152 -8.09 1.96 16.27
N ILE A 153 -9.20 2.63 16.59
CA ILE A 153 -9.95 2.48 17.85
C ILE A 153 -11.44 2.18 17.63
N TYR A 154 -11.91 2.24 16.39
CA TYR A 154 -13.32 2.09 16.02
C TYR A 154 -13.65 0.64 15.64
N ASP A 155 -14.87 0.18 15.92
CA ASP A 155 -15.35 -1.14 15.49
C ASP A 155 -15.71 -1.17 13.99
N GLY A 156 -15.99 0.00 13.41
CA GLY A 156 -16.28 0.17 12.00
C GLY A 156 -16.14 1.64 11.60
N ILE A 157 -15.81 1.85 10.32
CA ILE A 157 -15.70 3.17 9.70
C ILE A 157 -16.37 3.11 8.33
N GLU A 158 -17.26 4.07 8.09
CA GLU A 158 -17.90 4.32 6.80
C GLU A 158 -17.67 5.76 6.38
N GLU A 159 -17.46 5.97 5.09
CA GLU A 159 -17.44 7.30 4.50
C GLU A 159 -18.83 7.95 4.61
N PHE A 160 -18.85 9.25 4.87
CA PHE A 160 -20.11 9.98 4.97
C PHE A 160 -20.11 11.26 4.14
N GLN A 161 -19.16 12.16 4.40
CA GLN A 161 -18.94 13.41 3.67
C GLN A 161 -17.44 13.70 3.57
N ASP A 162 -17.04 14.67 2.74
CA ASP A 162 -15.64 14.87 2.34
C ASP A 162 -14.59 14.71 3.44
N THR A 163 -14.85 15.25 4.63
CA THR A 163 -13.91 15.21 5.76
C THR A 163 -14.50 14.55 7.01
N TRP A 164 -15.69 13.95 6.90
CA TRP A 164 -16.45 13.38 8.02
C TRP A 164 -16.73 11.90 7.79
N TYR A 165 -16.62 11.13 8.87
CA TYR A 165 -16.74 9.68 8.85
C TYR A 165 -17.80 9.24 9.84
N LYS A 166 -18.60 8.26 9.44
CA LYS A 166 -19.43 7.49 10.38
C LYS A 166 -18.53 6.46 11.03
N VAL A 167 -18.53 6.42 12.35
CA VAL A 167 -17.74 5.46 13.12
C VAL A 167 -18.60 4.73 14.11
N SER A 168 -18.28 3.47 14.38
CA SER A 168 -18.94 2.70 15.42
C SER A 168 -18.00 2.39 16.58
N VAL A 169 -18.53 2.48 17.81
CA VAL A 169 -17.87 2.09 19.05
C VAL A 169 -18.89 1.37 19.93
N ASN A 170 -18.57 0.15 20.35
CA ASN A 170 -19.45 -0.75 21.11
C ASN A 170 -20.84 -0.86 20.46
N SER A 171 -20.86 -1.09 19.14
CA SER A 171 -22.07 -1.24 18.31
C SER A 171 -22.97 0.01 18.23
N LYS A 172 -22.50 1.19 18.68
CA LYS A 172 -23.20 2.46 18.50
C LYS A 172 -22.47 3.31 17.48
N TRP A 173 -23.24 3.95 16.59
CA TRP A 173 -22.71 4.80 15.53
C TRP A 173 -22.76 6.28 15.93
N GLY A 174 -21.76 7.02 15.49
CA GLY A 174 -21.74 8.49 15.51
C GLY A 174 -20.88 9.04 14.39
N ILE A 175 -20.70 10.36 14.38
CA ILE A 175 -19.97 11.07 13.34
C ILE A 175 -18.73 11.71 13.94
N VAL A 176 -17.59 11.49 13.30
CA VAL A 176 -16.33 12.18 13.63
C VAL A 176 -15.82 12.96 12.43
N ASN A 177 -15.14 14.08 12.68
CA ASN A 177 -14.37 14.77 11.65
C ASN A 177 -12.98 14.11 11.44
N HIS A 178 -12.20 14.59 10.47
CA HIS A 178 -10.84 14.10 10.17
C HIS A 178 -9.81 14.29 11.30
N GLN A 179 -10.15 15.01 12.37
CA GLN A 179 -9.32 15.15 13.58
C GLN A 179 -9.74 14.15 14.66
N GLY A 180 -10.77 13.33 14.42
CA GLY A 180 -11.35 12.41 15.39
C GLY A 180 -12.31 13.05 16.39
N ASN A 181 -12.69 14.32 16.20
CA ASN A 181 -13.64 14.99 17.09
C ASN A 181 -15.06 14.51 16.80
N TRP A 182 -15.75 14.05 17.85
CA TRP A 182 -17.16 13.66 17.79
C TRP A 182 -18.05 14.87 17.54
N ILE A 183 -18.94 14.75 16.56
CA ILE A 183 -19.90 15.78 16.16
C ILE A 183 -21.32 15.38 16.62
N LEU A 184 -21.66 14.10 16.47
CA LEU A 184 -22.95 13.51 16.83
C LEU A 184 -22.76 12.09 17.37
#